data_AF-A0A9D7G0B2-F1
#
_entry.id   AF-A0A9D7G0B2-F1
#
_cell.length_a   1.000
_cell.length_b   1.000
_cell.length_c   1.000
_cell.angle_alpha   90.00
_cell.angle_beta   90.00
_cell.angle_gamma   90.00
#
_symmetry.space_group_name_H-M   'P 1'
#
loop_
_entity.id
_entity.type
_entity.pdbx_description
1 polymer ?
#
loop_
_entity_poly.entity_id
_entity_poly.type
_entity_poly.pdbx_seq_one_letter_code
_entity_poly.pdbx_strand_id
1 'polypeptide(L)'
;MSRWLLLLWLLGFTAIAAAQPQVRVETRLTPEAPYRVGSTLRLEIDLLTNTWFTQAPQAADLQMPGVLITPPNGQADKLTVSRDGENYFGLRLTYLLSPLEAQRVNIPALSFSLQVGQASAPYQVNSQPLSFNAEPATGQDHASAPRGLRWWPRPCASAKASSAQPHRSRSATA
;
A
#
# COMPACT_ATOMS: atom_id res chain seq x y z
N MET A 1 29.25 -39.01 -53.63
CA MET A 1 28.68 -37.65 -53.61
C MET A 1 27.38 -37.57 -52.78
N SER A 2 26.42 -38.49 -52.94
CA SER A 2 25.13 -38.48 -52.20
C SER A 2 25.25 -38.65 -50.66
N ARG A 3 26.28 -39.35 -50.15
CA ARG A 3 26.49 -39.55 -48.70
C ARG A 3 26.88 -38.28 -47.93
N TRP A 4 27.49 -37.30 -48.62
CA TRP A 4 27.87 -36.02 -48.03
C TRP A 4 26.67 -35.07 -47.89
N LEU A 5 25.70 -35.14 -48.81
CA LEU A 5 24.44 -34.39 -48.69
C LEU A 5 23.60 -34.86 -47.50
N LEU A 6 23.61 -36.17 -47.18
CA LEU A 6 22.93 -36.72 -46.01
C LEU A 6 23.55 -36.25 -44.68
N LEU A 7 24.87 -36.10 -44.62
CA LEU A 7 25.57 -35.55 -43.44
C LEU A 7 25.31 -34.06 -43.25
N LEU A 8 25.25 -33.29 -44.34
CA LEU A 8 24.86 -31.86 -44.28
C LEU A 8 23.39 -31.67 -43.89
N TRP A 9 22.50 -32.60 -44.24
CA TRP A 9 21.10 -32.54 -43.87
C TRP A 9 20.85 -32.88 -42.39
N LEU A 10 21.62 -33.80 -41.80
CA LEU A 10 21.54 -34.10 -40.36
C LEU A 10 22.10 -32.97 -39.47
N LEU A 11 23.06 -32.18 -39.95
CA LEU A 11 23.63 -31.05 -39.19
C LEU A 11 22.72 -29.81 -39.15
N GLY A 12 21.69 -29.72 -40.00
CA GLY A 12 20.76 -28.57 -40.04
C GLY A 12 19.69 -28.59 -38.95
N PHE A 13 19.57 -29.66 -38.18
CA PHE A 13 18.55 -29.85 -37.13
C PHE A 13 19.11 -29.56 -35.73
N THR A 14 19.92 -28.51 -35.56
CA THR A 14 20.21 -28.00 -34.21
C THR A 14 18.96 -27.29 -33.71
N ALA A 15 18.14 -28.02 -32.96
CA ALA A 15 17.00 -27.45 -32.25
C ALA A 15 17.46 -26.24 -31.45
N ILE A 16 16.99 -25.05 -31.84
CA ILE A 16 17.13 -23.84 -31.05
C ILE A 16 16.31 -24.08 -29.80
N ALA A 17 16.97 -24.44 -28.70
CA ALA A 17 16.33 -24.50 -27.40
C ALA A 17 15.90 -23.07 -27.07
N ALA A 18 14.59 -22.81 -27.16
CA ALA A 18 14.04 -21.54 -26.70
C ALA A 18 14.34 -21.41 -25.21
N ALA A 19 15.04 -20.33 -24.83
CA ALA A 19 15.30 -20.03 -23.43
C ALA A 19 13.95 -19.93 -22.70
N GLN A 20 13.82 -20.68 -21.60
CA GLN A 20 12.59 -20.66 -20.83
C GLN A 20 12.40 -19.27 -20.21
N PRO A 21 11.18 -18.70 -20.25
CA PRO A 21 10.92 -17.39 -19.66
C PRO A 21 11.18 -17.44 -18.16
N GLN A 22 12.00 -16.51 -17.68
CA GLN A 22 12.25 -16.36 -16.25
C GLN A 22 11.19 -15.46 -15.65
N VAL A 23 10.62 -15.88 -14.52
CA VAL A 23 9.63 -15.11 -13.76
C VAL A 23 10.08 -15.00 -12.31
N ARG A 24 9.99 -13.79 -11.75
CA ARG A 24 10.30 -13.48 -10.35
C ARG A 24 9.11 -12.75 -9.72
N VAL A 25 8.90 -12.97 -8.43
CA VAL A 25 7.87 -12.28 -7.64
C VAL A 25 8.56 -11.58 -6.48
N GLU A 26 8.46 -10.26 -6.43
CA GLU A 26 8.97 -9.46 -5.33
C GLU A 26 7.79 -8.86 -4.57
N THR A 27 7.84 -8.89 -3.24
CA THR A 27 6.80 -8.34 -2.38
C THR A 27 7.39 -7.34 -1.42
N ARG A 28 6.76 -6.18 -1.28
CA ARG A 28 7.17 -5.16 -0.30
C ARG A 28 5.99 -4.42 0.29
N LEU A 29 6.22 -3.87 1.47
CA LEU A 29 5.30 -2.97 2.15
C LEU A 29 5.79 -1.54 2.02
N THR A 30 4.89 -0.60 1.77
CA THR A 30 5.20 0.84 1.67
C THR A 30 4.14 1.67 2.39
N PRO A 31 4.53 2.59 3.30
CA PRO A 31 5.89 2.88 3.75
C PRO A 31 6.52 1.68 4.47
N GLU A 32 7.85 1.69 4.64
CA GLU A 32 8.53 0.71 5.48
C GLU A 32 8.16 0.92 6.96
N ALA A 33 8.48 -0.07 7.80
CA ALA A 33 8.21 -0.04 9.24
C ALA A 33 8.71 1.25 9.91
N PRO A 34 8.06 1.73 11.00
CA PRO A 34 7.04 1.05 11.80
C PRO A 34 5.62 1.12 11.22
N TYR A 35 4.86 0.03 11.38
CA TYR A 35 3.48 -0.08 10.95
C TYR A 35 2.53 0.18 12.12
N ARG A 36 1.45 0.95 11.91
CA ARG A 36 0.53 1.35 12.98
C ARG A 36 -0.91 0.92 12.71
N VAL A 37 -1.64 0.61 13.77
CA VAL A 37 -3.10 0.42 13.71
C VAL A 37 -3.76 1.66 13.10
N GLY A 38 -4.70 1.43 12.17
CA GLY A 38 -5.43 2.46 11.45
C GLY A 38 -4.65 3.15 10.33
N SER A 39 -3.36 2.84 10.15
CA SER A 39 -2.60 3.35 9.00
C SER A 39 -2.94 2.57 7.72
N THR A 40 -2.76 3.21 6.56
CA THR A 40 -2.90 2.55 5.25
C THR A 40 -1.52 2.24 4.69
N LEU A 41 -1.26 0.95 4.51
CA LEU A 41 -0.05 0.41 3.91
C LEU A 41 -0.34 -0.06 2.49
N ARG A 42 0.63 0.06 1.61
CA ARG A 42 0.61 -0.52 0.27
C ARG A 42 1.42 -1.81 0.28
N LEU A 43 0.76 -2.94 0.04
CA LEU A 43 1.44 -4.19 -0.31
C LEU A 43 1.61 -4.19 -1.82
N GLU A 44 2.85 -3.94 -2.25
CA GLU A 44 3.24 -3.91 -3.65
C GLU A 44 3.82 -5.28 -4.03
N ILE A 45 3.20 -5.90 -5.03
CA ILE A 45 3.61 -7.19 -5.58
C ILE A 45 4.11 -6.94 -7.00
N ASP A 46 5.43 -7.00 -7.16
CA ASP A 46 6.11 -6.83 -8.43
C ASP A 46 6.28 -8.19 -9.10
N LEU A 47 5.52 -8.41 -10.18
CA LEU A 47 5.61 -9.59 -11.02
C LEU A 47 6.55 -9.27 -12.17
N LEU A 48 7.72 -9.92 -12.21
CA LEU A 48 8.81 -9.59 -13.12
C LEU A 48 9.07 -10.73 -14.09
N THR A 49 9.31 -10.42 -15.36
CA THR A 49 9.78 -11.38 -16.36
C THR A 49 10.88 -10.79 -17.25
N ASN A 50 11.78 -11.63 -17.76
CA ASN A 50 12.81 -11.20 -18.71
C ASN A 50 12.30 -11.09 -20.16
N THR A 51 11.05 -11.48 -20.42
CA THR A 51 10.39 -11.37 -21.73
C THR A 51 9.38 -10.22 -21.74
N TRP A 52 8.08 -10.51 -21.75
CA TRP A 52 6.99 -9.54 -21.65
C TRP A 52 5.73 -10.24 -21.14
N PHE A 53 4.77 -9.47 -20.64
CA PHE A 53 3.44 -9.99 -20.31
C PHE A 53 2.51 -9.84 -21.51
N THR A 54 1.74 -10.89 -21.83
CA THR A 54 0.73 -10.86 -22.89
C THR A 54 -0.67 -10.56 -22.35
N GLN A 55 -0.89 -10.71 -21.05
CA GLN A 55 -2.13 -10.35 -20.36
C GLN A 55 -1.82 -9.77 -18.98
N ALA A 56 -2.77 -8.99 -18.44
CA ALA A 56 -2.66 -8.50 -17.08
C ALA A 56 -2.87 -9.66 -16.07
N PRO A 57 -2.10 -9.70 -14.97
CA PRO A 57 -2.27 -10.68 -13.92
C PRO A 57 -3.60 -10.46 -13.21
N GLN A 58 -4.24 -11.56 -12.83
CA GLN A 58 -5.41 -11.49 -11.96
C GLN A 58 -4.95 -11.25 -10.52
N ALA A 59 -5.69 -10.41 -9.80
CA ALA A 59 -5.49 -10.22 -8.37
C ALA A 59 -5.80 -11.53 -7.64
N ALA A 60 -4.90 -11.92 -6.73
CA ALA A 60 -5.15 -13.04 -5.84
C ALA A 60 -6.12 -12.58 -4.73
N ASP A 61 -7.05 -13.44 -4.37
CA ASP A 61 -7.89 -13.19 -3.19
C ASP A 61 -7.00 -13.26 -1.94
N LEU A 62 -7.03 -12.20 -1.12
CA LEU A 62 -6.22 -12.06 0.07
C LEU A 62 -7.13 -11.69 1.23
N GLN A 63 -7.18 -12.57 2.23
CA GLN A 63 -8.01 -12.42 3.40
C GLN A 63 -7.18 -12.73 4.65
N MET A 64 -7.22 -11.84 5.63
CA MET A 64 -6.47 -11.98 6.88
C MET A 64 -7.30 -11.40 8.03
N PRO A 65 -7.30 -12.02 9.21
CA PRO A 65 -7.99 -11.48 10.38
C PRO A 65 -7.34 -10.17 10.83
N GLY A 66 -8.15 -9.24 11.36
CA GLY A 66 -7.66 -8.00 11.97
C GLY A 66 -7.07 -6.98 10.98
N VAL A 67 -7.29 -7.16 9.67
CA VAL A 67 -6.81 -6.23 8.62
C VAL A 67 -7.92 -6.00 7.61
N LEU A 68 -8.20 -4.72 7.32
CA LEU A 68 -9.03 -4.36 6.18
C LEU A 68 -8.18 -4.37 4.91
N ILE A 69 -8.62 -5.10 3.89
CA ILE A 69 -7.88 -5.33 2.66
C ILE A 69 -8.70 -4.79 1.49
N THR A 70 -8.10 -3.89 0.72
CA THR A 70 -8.66 -3.44 -0.56
C THR A 70 -7.82 -4.04 -1.68
N PRO A 71 -8.39 -4.93 -2.52
CA PRO A 71 -7.67 -5.49 -3.66
C PRO A 71 -7.41 -4.45 -4.75
N PRO A 72 -6.43 -4.67 -5.62
CA PRO A 72 -6.25 -3.84 -6.81
C PRO A 72 -7.48 -3.96 -7.70
N ASN A 73 -7.89 -2.85 -8.32
CA ASN A 73 -9.08 -2.72 -9.17
C ASN A 73 -8.93 -3.38 -10.57
N GLY A 74 -8.09 -4.41 -10.69
CA GLY A 74 -7.73 -5.05 -11.96
C GLY A 74 -6.72 -4.27 -12.79
N GLN A 75 -6.22 -3.13 -12.29
CA GLN A 75 -5.12 -2.38 -12.91
C GLN A 75 -3.80 -2.84 -12.29
N ALA A 76 -2.77 -2.92 -13.14
CA ALA A 76 -1.40 -3.18 -12.73
C ALA A 76 -0.48 -2.12 -13.35
N ASP A 77 0.40 -1.53 -12.55
CA ASP A 77 1.35 -0.55 -13.03
C ASP A 77 2.46 -1.25 -13.81
N LYS A 78 2.80 -0.74 -15.00
CA LYS A 78 3.92 -1.24 -15.80
C LYS A 78 5.22 -0.63 -15.27
N LEU A 79 6.24 -1.47 -15.11
CA LEU A 79 7.57 -1.02 -14.69
C LEU A 79 8.67 -1.81 -15.41
N THR A 80 9.86 -1.23 -15.47
CA THR A 80 11.07 -1.90 -15.94
C THR A 80 12.13 -1.76 -14.85
N VAL A 81 12.71 -2.88 -14.45
CA VAL A 81 13.73 -2.92 -13.39
C VAL A 81 14.92 -3.72 -13.85
N SER A 82 16.12 -3.29 -13.46
CA SER A 82 17.33 -4.08 -13.64
C SER A 82 17.60 -4.90 -12.38
N ARG A 83 17.89 -6.19 -12.54
CA ARG A 83 18.30 -7.13 -11.48
C ARG A 83 19.45 -7.96 -11.99
N ASP A 84 20.53 -8.05 -11.22
CA ASP A 84 21.70 -8.87 -11.56
C ASP A 84 22.32 -8.55 -12.95
N GLY A 85 22.16 -7.31 -13.44
CA GLY A 85 22.62 -6.88 -14.77
C GLY A 85 21.68 -7.21 -15.93
N GLU A 86 20.54 -7.86 -15.68
CA GLU A 86 19.49 -8.15 -16.66
C GLU A 86 18.28 -7.24 -16.46
N ASN A 87 17.60 -6.88 -17.55
CA ASN A 87 16.38 -6.08 -17.50
C ASN A 87 15.15 -6.97 -17.41
N TYR A 88 14.30 -6.67 -16.44
CA TYR A 88 13.02 -7.32 -16.23
C TYR A 88 11.89 -6.34 -16.50
N PHE A 89 10.89 -6.82 -17.23
CA PHE A 89 9.62 -6.14 -17.44
C PHE A 89 8.64 -6.59 -16.37
N GLY A 90 7.99 -5.63 -15.74
CA GLY A 90 7.22 -5.85 -14.53
C GLY A 90 5.80 -5.34 -14.61
N LEU A 91 4.92 -6.00 -13.86
CA LEU A 91 3.59 -5.54 -13.52
C LEU A 91 3.46 -5.49 -12.00
N ARG A 92 3.07 -4.33 -11.45
CA ARG A 92 2.84 -4.14 -10.02
C ARG A 92 1.37 -4.20 -9.69
N LEU A 93 1.02 -5.08 -8.76
CA LEU A 93 -0.28 -5.09 -8.10
C LEU A 93 -0.14 -4.42 -6.73
N THR A 94 -1.07 -3.52 -6.40
CA THR A 94 -1.05 -2.79 -5.12
C THR A 94 -2.31 -3.12 -4.33
N TYR A 95 -2.14 -3.78 -3.18
CA TYR A 95 -3.20 -3.99 -2.20
C TYR A 95 -3.09 -2.92 -1.11
N LEU A 96 -4.21 -2.35 -0.71
CA LEU A 96 -4.23 -1.45 0.45
C LEU A 96 -4.55 -2.28 1.68
N LEU A 97 -3.66 -2.25 2.66
CA LEU A 97 -3.80 -2.94 3.93
C LEU A 97 -3.98 -1.92 5.04
N SER A 98 -5.02 -2.06 5.84
CA SER A 98 -5.27 -1.25 7.03
C SER A 98 -5.42 -2.14 8.26
N PRO A 99 -4.36 -2.26 9.09
CA PRO A 99 -4.43 -3.02 10.34
C PRO A 99 -5.45 -2.43 11.30
N LEU A 100 -6.33 -3.25 11.86
CA LEU A 100 -7.39 -2.85 12.79
C LEU A 100 -7.00 -3.09 14.25
N GLU A 101 -6.05 -3.98 14.49
CA GLU A 101 -5.61 -4.39 15.82
C GLU A 101 -4.09 -4.38 15.93
N ALA A 102 -3.57 -4.13 17.13
CA ALA A 102 -2.14 -4.13 17.41
C ALA A 102 -1.65 -5.58 17.58
N GLN A 103 -1.35 -6.23 16.46
CA GLN A 103 -0.96 -7.64 16.43
C GLN A 103 0.06 -7.93 15.32
N ARG A 104 0.65 -9.13 15.39
CA ARG A 104 1.42 -9.69 14.28
C ARG A 104 0.46 -10.13 13.18
N VAL A 105 0.63 -9.56 12.00
CA VAL A 105 -0.10 -9.91 10.79
C VAL A 105 0.77 -10.81 9.91
N ASN A 106 0.19 -11.92 9.44
CA ASN A 106 0.85 -12.86 8.54
C ASN A 106 0.20 -12.79 7.15
N ILE A 107 0.96 -12.34 6.17
CA ILE A 107 0.60 -12.35 4.76
C ILE A 107 0.96 -13.73 4.19
N PRO A 108 -0.02 -14.54 3.73
CA PRO A 108 0.24 -15.84 3.16
C PRO A 108 0.97 -15.73 1.81
N ALA A 109 1.53 -16.85 1.35
CA ALA A 109 2.00 -16.95 -0.02
C ALA A 109 0.81 -16.81 -0.98
N LEU A 110 0.90 -15.88 -1.92
CA LEU A 110 -0.13 -15.60 -2.91
C LEU A 110 0.24 -16.26 -4.23
N SER A 111 -0.71 -17.00 -4.82
CA SER A 111 -0.53 -17.65 -6.11
C SER A 111 -1.03 -16.77 -7.26
N PHE A 112 -0.22 -16.63 -8.30
CA PHE A 112 -0.53 -15.86 -9.50
C PHE A 112 -0.33 -16.72 -10.75
N SER A 113 -1.31 -16.61 -11.66
CA SER A 113 -1.25 -17.22 -12.99
C SER A 113 -0.89 -16.13 -14.01
N LEU A 114 0.25 -16.28 -14.67
CA LEU A 114 0.82 -15.26 -15.55
C LEU A 114 0.88 -15.73 -16.99
N GLN A 115 0.53 -14.86 -17.92
CA GLN A 115 0.70 -15.09 -19.36
C GLN A 115 1.91 -14.28 -19.83
N VAL A 116 3.00 -14.97 -20.12
CA VAL A 116 4.27 -14.37 -20.54
C VAL A 116 4.58 -14.72 -21.99
N GLY A 117 5.31 -13.83 -22.65
CA GLY A 117 5.85 -14.05 -23.98
C GLY A 117 6.68 -15.33 -24.03
N GLN A 118 6.63 -16.02 -25.16
CA GLN A 118 7.38 -17.26 -25.40
C GLN A 118 6.94 -18.49 -24.56
N ALA A 119 5.99 -18.33 -23.63
CA ALA A 119 5.31 -19.46 -23.00
C ALA A 119 4.04 -19.84 -23.77
N SER A 120 3.83 -21.13 -23.99
CA SER A 120 2.59 -21.66 -24.59
C SER A 120 1.48 -21.88 -23.57
N ALA A 121 1.79 -21.82 -22.26
CA ALA A 121 0.88 -22.08 -21.16
C ALA A 121 1.08 -21.04 -20.04
N PRO A 122 0.06 -20.79 -19.19
CA PRO A 122 0.20 -19.91 -18.04
C PRO A 122 1.32 -20.38 -17.09
N TYR A 123 2.13 -19.44 -16.62
CA TYR A 123 3.17 -19.66 -15.64
C TYR A 123 2.61 -19.42 -14.23
N GLN A 124 2.68 -20.43 -13.36
CA GLN A 124 2.23 -20.30 -11.97
C GLN A 124 3.40 -19.88 -11.09
N VAL A 125 3.22 -18.80 -10.34
CA VAL A 125 4.22 -18.32 -9.38
C VAL A 125 3.57 -18.01 -8.04
N ASN A 126 4.36 -18.15 -6.98
CA ASN A 126 3.93 -17.84 -5.63
C ASN A 126 4.78 -16.70 -5.07
N SER A 127 4.13 -15.77 -4.37
CA SER A 127 4.86 -14.82 -3.53
C SER A 127 5.43 -15.51 -2.30
N GLN A 128 6.44 -14.89 -1.69
CA GLN A 128 6.91 -15.33 -0.38
C GLN A 128 5.91 -14.89 0.70
N PRO A 129 5.67 -15.71 1.74
CA PRO A 129 4.92 -15.27 2.90
C PRO A 129 5.70 -14.17 3.61
N LEU A 130 5.00 -13.13 4.04
CA LEU A 130 5.58 -11.98 4.73
C LEU A 130 4.86 -11.79 6.05
N SER A 131 5.56 -11.37 7.10
CA SER A 131 4.94 -11.07 8.38
C SER A 131 5.41 -9.71 8.88
N PHE A 132 4.51 -8.96 9.49
CA PHE A 132 4.82 -7.67 10.08
C PHE A 132 4.07 -7.48 11.39
N ASN A 133 4.55 -6.56 12.23
CA ASN A 133 3.91 -6.21 13.49
C ASN A 133 3.23 -4.85 13.35
N ALA A 134 1.92 -4.79 13.64
CA ALA A 134 1.19 -3.54 13.75
C ALA A 134 1.23 -3.05 15.20
N GLU A 135 1.84 -1.89 15.39
CA GLU A 135 1.93 -1.27 16.71
C GLU A 135 0.67 -0.45 17.02
N PRO A 136 0.31 -0.29 18.30
CA PRO A 136 -0.73 0.65 18.70
C PRO A 136 -0.45 2.04 18.11
N ALA A 137 -1.49 2.74 17.69
CA ALA A 137 -1.35 4.15 17.37
C ALA A 137 -0.87 4.88 18.64
N THR A 138 0.37 5.38 18.64
CA THR A 138 0.87 6.23 19.72
C THR A 138 0.15 7.58 19.62
N GLY A 139 -0.99 7.67 20.29
CA GLY A 139 -1.86 8.83 20.40
C GLY A 139 -2.53 8.86 21.77
N GLN A 140 -1.76 8.56 22.81
CA GLN A 140 -2.05 8.96 24.18
C GLN A 140 -0.85 9.74 24.70
N ASP A 141 -0.59 10.89 24.08
CA ASP A 141 -0.31 12.05 24.93
C ASP A 141 -1.55 12.16 25.80
N HIS A 142 -1.49 11.60 27.01
CA HIS A 142 -2.24 12.14 28.10
C HIS A 142 -1.83 13.60 28.14
N ALA A 143 -2.57 14.45 27.43
CA ALA A 143 -2.64 15.86 27.72
C ALA A 143 -2.95 15.89 29.21
N SER A 144 -1.89 16.08 29.99
CA SER A 144 -1.95 16.35 31.40
C SER A 144 -2.68 17.67 31.46
N ALA A 145 -4.02 17.59 31.48
CA ALA A 145 -4.86 18.72 31.76
C ALA A 145 -4.32 19.28 33.08
N PRO A 146 -3.82 20.53 33.12
CA PRO A 146 -3.46 21.12 34.40
C PRO A 146 -4.73 21.10 35.25
N ARG A 147 -4.71 20.23 36.26
CA ARG A 147 -5.74 20.10 37.29
C ARG A 147 -5.71 21.38 38.11
N GLY A 148 -6.31 22.46 37.59
CA GLY A 148 -6.14 23.75 38.24
C GLY A 148 -6.74 24.97 37.54
N LEU A 149 -7.83 24.87 36.79
CA LEU A 149 -8.60 26.07 36.42
C LEU A 149 -10.05 25.93 36.91
N ARG A 150 -10.20 26.48 38.11
CA ARG A 150 -11.42 26.76 38.86
C ARG A 150 -12.43 27.46 37.96
N TRP A 151 -13.55 26.78 37.69
CA TRP A 151 -14.75 27.35 37.11
C TRP A 151 -15.22 28.55 37.94
N TRP A 152 -15.35 29.71 37.31
CA TRP A 152 -16.17 30.82 37.81
C TRP A 152 -17.41 30.92 36.92
N PRO A 153 -18.64 30.89 37.46
CA PRO A 153 -19.81 31.22 36.69
C PRO A 153 -19.84 32.73 36.43
N ARG A 154 -19.94 33.14 35.17
CA ARG A 154 -20.28 34.51 34.79
C ARG A 154 -21.77 34.74 35.06
N PRO A 155 -22.19 35.66 35.95
CA PRO A 155 -23.59 36.03 36.00
C PRO A 155 -23.95 36.78 34.73
N CYS A 156 -24.94 36.25 33.99
CA CYS A 156 -25.67 37.00 32.98
C CYS A 156 -26.52 38.06 33.70
N ALA A 157 -26.09 39.31 33.71
CA ALA A 157 -26.91 40.43 34.14
C ALA A 157 -27.20 41.33 32.94
N SER A 158 -28.32 41.03 32.29
CA SER A 158 -29.05 41.95 31.43
C SER A 158 -29.67 43.03 32.32
N ALA A 159 -29.31 44.30 32.11
CA ALA A 159 -29.99 45.43 32.74
C ALA A 159 -30.18 46.55 31.71
N LYS A 160 -31.46 46.78 31.39
CA LYS A 160 -32.01 47.79 30.51
C LYS A 160 -32.75 48.80 31.39
N ALA A 161 -32.36 50.08 31.36
CA ALA A 161 -33.14 51.29 31.68
C ALA A 161 -32.14 52.47 31.80
N SER A 162 -32.15 53.49 30.95
CA SER A 162 -33.17 54.52 30.75
C SER A 162 -33.52 55.29 32.03
N SER A 163 -32.85 56.43 32.26
CA SER A 163 -33.51 57.70 32.60
C SER A 163 -32.48 58.83 32.72
N ALA A 164 -32.84 59.96 32.11
CA ALA A 164 -32.12 61.23 32.07
C ALA A 164 -31.89 61.85 33.46
N GLN A 165 -30.76 62.56 33.61
CA GLN A 165 -30.47 63.42 34.75
C GLN A 165 -30.28 64.86 34.24
N PRO A 166 -31.13 65.83 34.65
CA PRO A 166 -30.95 67.23 34.29
C PRO A 166 -30.01 67.96 35.26
N HIS A 167 -29.21 68.85 34.67
CA HIS A 167 -28.46 69.90 35.34
C HIS A 167 -29.37 70.74 36.26
N ARG A 168 -29.01 70.89 37.54
CA ARG A 168 -29.33 72.12 38.29
C ARG A 168 -28.30 72.41 39.37
N SER A 169 -27.50 73.42 39.06
CA SER A 169 -26.76 74.27 39.98
C SER A 169 -27.71 75.01 40.92
N ARG A 170 -27.34 75.13 42.21
CA ARG A 170 -27.38 76.41 42.94
C ARG A 170 -26.72 76.31 44.31
N SER A 171 -25.93 77.35 44.54
CA SER A 171 -25.07 77.64 45.67
C SER A 171 -25.85 78.15 46.88
N ALA A 172 -25.23 77.96 48.04
CA ALA A 172 -25.68 78.35 49.37
C ALA A 172 -25.92 79.85 49.56
N THR A 173 -26.73 80.17 50.57
CA THR A 173 -26.89 81.50 51.16
C THR A 173 -26.78 81.34 52.67
N ALA A 174 -25.74 81.91 53.27
CA ALA A 174 -25.67 82.47 54.62
C ALA A 174 -24.29 83.09 54.80
#